data_AF-A0A7C9GJP8-F1
#
_entry.id   AF-A0A7C9GJP8-F1
#
_cell.length_a   1.000
_cell.length_b   1.000
_cell.length_c   1.000
_cell.angle_alpha   90.00
_cell.angle_beta   90.00
_cell.angle_gamma   90.00
#
_symmetry.space_group_name_H-M   'P 1'
#
loop_
_entity.id
_entity.type
_entity.pdbx_description
1 polymer ?
#
loop_
_entity_poly.entity_id
_entity_poly.type
_entity_poly.pdbx_seq_one_letter_code
_entity_poly.pdbx_strand_id
1 'polypeptide(L)'
;MKNTTTTVVGLALVPMLISTQAQAFQTSAPLARMIEEWGSTGGARTFPKKSVAALDASIREHLDALTHQCEELDKAIAETLNKINCGEDVVLSHSLISNSNSTISTIKESIQFADELFEDILCNIPSPSQATIKRLKHDTISGLHEVIKTMSNIVHIQEKIKDREMMAIVVIDKNRVEMALASERIQAPRSMSREEKRKFILQHAS
;
A
#
# COMPACT_ATOMS: atom_id res chain seq x y z
N MET A 1 18.55 -4.75 -27.76
CA MET A 1 17.25 -5.25 -27.26
C MET A 1 17.39 -5.37 -25.76
N LYS A 2 16.82 -4.44 -24.98
CA LYS A 2 16.74 -4.60 -23.52
C LYS A 2 15.56 -5.51 -23.25
N ASN A 3 15.80 -6.69 -22.70
CA ASN A 3 14.75 -7.49 -22.09
C ASN A 3 14.32 -6.73 -20.83
N THR A 4 13.36 -5.81 -20.97
CA THR A 4 12.63 -5.26 -19.84
C THR A 4 11.74 -6.38 -19.32
N THR A 5 12.27 -7.14 -18.38
CA THR A 5 11.47 -7.95 -17.48
C THR A 5 10.65 -6.96 -16.67
N THR A 6 9.48 -6.55 -17.18
CA THR A 6 8.52 -5.77 -16.40
C THR A 6 8.18 -6.61 -15.19
N THR A 7 8.71 -6.23 -14.04
CA THR A 7 8.51 -7.01 -12.82
C THR A 7 7.09 -6.73 -12.38
N VAL A 8 6.18 -7.66 -12.66
CA VAL A 8 4.75 -7.53 -12.33
C VAL A 8 4.56 -7.74 -10.82
N VAL A 9 5.20 -6.90 -10.01
CA VAL A 9 5.09 -6.91 -8.55
C VAL A 9 3.66 -6.55 -8.12
N GLY A 10 2.95 -5.77 -8.94
CA GLY A 10 1.53 -5.47 -8.74
C GLY A 10 0.61 -6.71 -8.68
N LEU A 11 0.97 -7.84 -9.29
CA LEU A 11 0.20 -9.08 -9.15
C LEU A 11 0.39 -9.75 -7.79
N ALA A 12 1.56 -9.60 -7.16
CA ALA A 12 1.83 -10.19 -5.85
C ALA A 12 1.06 -9.47 -4.72
N LEU A 13 0.75 -8.18 -4.92
CA LEU A 13 -0.05 -7.39 -3.97
C LEU A 13 -1.54 -7.77 -3.99
N VAL A 14 -2.06 -8.34 -5.09
CA VAL A 14 -3.50 -8.63 -5.23
C VAL A 14 -3.98 -9.71 -4.24
N PRO A 15 -3.33 -10.87 -4.08
CA PRO A 15 -3.74 -11.87 -3.09
C PRO A 15 -3.65 -11.35 -1.64
N MET A 16 -2.64 -10.54 -1.34
CA MET A 16 -2.46 -9.94 -0.01
C MET A 16 -3.54 -8.88 0.28
N LEU A 17 -3.89 -8.07 -0.72
CA LEU A 17 -5.01 -7.13 -0.65
C LEU A 17 -6.32 -7.86 -0.32
N ILE A 18 -6.65 -8.90 -1.09
CA ILE A 18 -7.89 -9.67 -0.92
C ILE A 18 -7.93 -10.33 0.46
N SER A 19 -6.80 -10.88 0.92
CA SER A 19 -6.70 -11.52 2.23
C SER A 19 -6.88 -10.50 3.36
N THR A 20 -6.22 -9.35 3.28
CA THR A 20 -6.36 -8.27 4.27
C THR A 20 -7.79 -7.73 4.29
N GLN A 21 -8.40 -7.51 3.13
CA GLN A 21 -9.79 -7.09 3.01
C GLN A 21 -10.76 -8.11 3.63
N ALA A 22 -10.58 -9.40 3.35
CA ALA A 22 -11.41 -10.46 3.91
C ALA A 22 -11.30 -10.51 5.45
N GLN A 23 -10.09 -10.38 6.00
CA GLN A 23 -9.89 -10.31 7.46
C GLN A 23 -10.53 -9.07 8.07
N ALA A 24 -10.43 -7.91 7.40
CA ALA A 24 -11.05 -6.67 7.87
C ALA A 24 -12.58 -6.80 8.00
N PHE A 25 -13.23 -7.53 7.11
CA PHE A 25 -14.67 -7.79 7.20
C PHE A 25 -15.05 -8.82 8.27
N GLN A 26 -14.14 -9.73 8.62
CA GLN A 26 -14.42 -10.76 9.63
C GLN A 26 -14.34 -10.21 11.05
N THR A 27 -13.63 -9.10 11.29
CA THR A 27 -13.45 -8.54 12.65
C THR A 27 -14.75 -8.02 13.26
N SER A 28 -15.71 -7.57 12.44
CA SER A 28 -17.01 -7.07 12.90
C SER A 28 -18.11 -8.14 12.98
N ALA A 29 -17.91 -9.32 12.37
CA ALA A 29 -18.91 -10.38 12.36
C ALA A 29 -19.27 -10.94 13.76
N PRO A 30 -18.32 -11.11 14.71
CA PRO A 30 -18.64 -11.51 16.08
C PRO A 30 -19.52 -10.49 16.81
N LEU A 31 -19.36 -9.19 16.54
CA LEU A 31 -20.19 -8.13 17.13
C LEU A 31 -21.65 -8.25 16.66
N ALA A 32 -21.86 -8.42 15.35
CA ALA A 32 -23.19 -8.56 14.77
C ALA A 32 -23.93 -9.78 15.33
N ARG A 33 -23.26 -10.95 15.40
CA ARG A 33 -23.84 -12.18 15.98
C ARG A 33 -24.23 -12.00 17.45
N MET A 34 -23.39 -11.32 18.22
CA MET A 34 -23.67 -11.08 19.63
C MET A 34 -24.90 -10.19 19.83
N ILE A 35 -25.11 -9.20 18.95
CA ILE A 35 -26.30 -8.34 18.98
C ILE A 35 -27.56 -9.13 18.60
N GLU A 36 -27.49 -10.01 17.60
CA GLU A 36 -28.61 -10.89 17.22
C GLU A 36 -29.01 -11.85 18.35
N GLU A 37 -28.03 -12.50 18.99
CA GLU A 37 -28.26 -13.38 20.14
C GLU A 37 -28.91 -12.64 21.33
N TRP A 38 -28.52 -11.38 21.53
CA TRP A 38 -29.08 -10.53 22.58
C TRP A 38 -30.50 -10.05 22.25
N GLY A 39 -30.77 -9.65 21.00
CA GLY A 39 -32.10 -9.22 20.56
C GLY A 39 -33.16 -10.33 20.58
N SER A 40 -32.72 -11.58 20.41
CA SER A 40 -33.56 -12.79 20.42
C SER A 40 -34.01 -13.21 21.83
N THR A 41 -33.21 -12.93 22.86
CA THR A 41 -33.49 -13.37 24.24
C THR A 41 -34.34 -12.34 25.00
N GLY A 42 -35.64 -12.34 24.71
CA GLY A 42 -36.60 -11.47 25.39
C GLY A 42 -36.52 -11.50 26.92
N GLY A 43 -36.31 -10.33 27.53
CA GLY A 43 -36.86 -10.00 28.86
C GLY A 43 -35.93 -9.98 30.08
N ALA A 44 -34.69 -10.47 30.05
CA ALA A 44 -33.82 -10.47 31.24
C ALA A 44 -32.46 -9.80 30.98
N ARG A 45 -32.38 -8.50 31.27
CA ARG A 45 -31.26 -7.57 31.03
C ARG A 45 -30.02 -7.82 31.91
N THR A 46 -29.33 -8.94 31.74
CA THR A 46 -27.95 -9.06 32.23
C THR A 46 -27.07 -9.71 31.18
N PHE A 47 -26.15 -8.90 30.63
CA PHE A 47 -25.10 -9.33 29.70
C PHE A 47 -24.27 -10.45 30.36
N PRO A 48 -24.26 -11.68 29.83
CA PRO A 48 -23.51 -12.76 30.48
C PRO A 48 -22.01 -12.47 30.39
N LYS A 49 -21.30 -12.47 31.52
CA LYS A 49 -19.83 -12.26 31.55
C LYS A 49 -19.07 -13.24 30.65
N LYS A 50 -19.60 -14.46 30.47
CA LYS A 50 -19.05 -15.47 29.54
C LYS A 50 -19.13 -15.03 28.07
N SER A 51 -20.17 -14.27 27.70
CA SER A 51 -20.33 -13.74 26.34
C SER A 51 -19.34 -12.62 26.04
N VAL A 52 -19.00 -11.76 27.01
CA VAL A 52 -17.97 -10.72 26.85
C VAL A 52 -16.58 -11.34 26.64
N ALA A 53 -16.23 -12.37 27.42
CA ALA A 53 -14.94 -13.04 27.29
C ALA A 53 -14.81 -13.81 25.97
N ALA A 54 -15.89 -14.46 25.52
CA ALA A 54 -15.92 -15.12 24.21
C ALA A 54 -15.82 -14.13 23.06
N LEU A 55 -16.51 -12.97 23.15
CA LEU A 55 -16.39 -11.89 22.19
C LEU A 55 -14.94 -11.34 22.15
N ASP A 56 -14.33 -11.11 23.32
CA ASP A 56 -12.95 -10.62 23.41
C ASP A 56 -11.97 -11.57 22.74
N ALA A 57 -12.08 -12.87 23.01
CA ALA A 57 -11.25 -13.88 22.39
C ALA A 57 -11.43 -13.93 20.86
N SER A 58 -12.68 -13.91 20.40
CA SER A 58 -13.00 -13.99 18.97
C SER A 58 -12.54 -12.74 18.19
N ILE A 59 -12.82 -11.55 18.70
CA ILE A 59 -12.37 -10.29 18.06
C ILE A 59 -10.84 -10.22 18.04
N ARG A 60 -10.18 -10.62 19.14
CA ARG A 60 -8.72 -10.63 19.21
C ARG A 60 -8.09 -11.56 18.19
N GLU A 61 -8.61 -12.77 18.03
CA GLU A 61 -8.13 -13.71 17.00
C GLU A 61 -8.21 -13.10 15.59
N HIS A 62 -9.33 -12.45 15.27
CA HIS A 62 -9.50 -11.76 13.99
C HIS A 62 -8.59 -10.53 13.84
N LEU A 63 -8.35 -9.78 14.92
CA LEU A 63 -7.43 -8.64 14.89
C LEU A 63 -5.98 -9.08 14.73
N ASP A 64 -5.55 -10.14 15.42
CA ASP A 64 -4.20 -10.69 15.28
C ASP A 64 -3.97 -11.16 13.83
N ALA A 65 -4.95 -11.85 13.24
CA ALA A 65 -4.90 -12.25 11.83
C ALA A 65 -4.87 -11.04 10.89
N LEU A 66 -5.68 -10.02 11.14
CA LEU A 66 -5.71 -8.78 10.36
C LEU A 66 -4.37 -8.05 10.41
N THR A 67 -3.81 -7.86 11.61
CA THR A 67 -2.52 -7.21 11.82
C THR A 67 -1.42 -7.95 11.09
N HIS A 68 -1.40 -9.28 11.18
CA HIS A 68 -0.42 -10.08 10.45
C HIS A 68 -0.54 -9.91 8.92
N GLN A 69 -1.76 -9.88 8.37
CA GLN A 69 -1.96 -9.63 6.94
C GLN A 69 -1.55 -8.20 6.51
N CYS A 70 -1.84 -7.20 7.34
CA CYS A 70 -1.38 -5.83 7.14
C CYS A 70 0.15 -5.76 7.11
N GLU A 71 0.85 -6.41 8.06
CA GLU A 71 2.31 -6.45 8.09
C GLU A 71 2.92 -7.08 6.84
N GLU A 72 2.37 -8.21 6.37
CA GLU A 72 2.86 -8.88 5.16
C GLU A 72 2.62 -8.02 3.91
N LEU A 73 1.45 -7.37 3.82
CA LEU A 73 1.14 -6.45 2.74
C LEU A 73 2.05 -5.21 2.76
N ASP A 74 2.29 -4.62 3.93
CA ASP A 74 3.20 -3.48 4.09
C ASP A 74 4.65 -3.84 3.73
N LYS A 75 5.12 -5.06 4.06
CA LYS A 75 6.44 -5.54 3.60
C LYS A 75 6.51 -5.60 2.07
N ALA A 76 5.49 -6.18 1.42
CA ALA A 76 5.45 -6.25 -0.04
C ALA A 76 5.35 -4.86 -0.70
N ILE A 77 4.62 -3.92 -0.08
CA ILE A 77 4.57 -2.51 -0.48
C ILE A 77 5.96 -1.87 -0.37
N ALA A 78 6.65 -2.06 0.76
CA ALA A 78 7.99 -1.51 0.98
C ALA A 78 9.01 -2.06 -0.03
N GLU A 79 8.96 -3.36 -0.32
CA GLU A 79 9.78 -3.97 -1.37
C GLU A 79 9.47 -3.38 -2.75
N THR A 80 8.19 -3.15 -3.07
CA THR A 80 7.76 -2.53 -4.33
C THR A 80 8.30 -1.11 -4.45
N LEU A 81 8.21 -0.31 -3.37
CA LEU A 81 8.76 1.04 -3.30
C LEU A 81 10.28 1.04 -3.48
N ASN A 82 10.98 0.11 -2.85
CA ASN A 82 12.43 -0.02 -3.01
C ASN A 82 12.82 -0.29 -4.46
N LYS A 83 12.11 -1.19 -5.17
CA LYS A 83 12.33 -1.44 -6.59
C LYS A 83 12.12 -0.19 -7.45
N ILE A 84 11.06 0.57 -7.18
CA ILE A 84 10.80 1.86 -7.87
C ILE A 84 11.95 2.84 -7.64
N ASN A 85 12.41 2.98 -6.39
CA ASN A 85 13.50 3.88 -6.03
C ASN A 85 14.84 3.45 -6.65
N CYS A 86 15.09 2.14 -6.79
CA CYS A 86 16.26 1.58 -7.46
C CYS A 86 16.22 1.72 -8.99
N GLY A 87 15.13 2.25 -9.54
CA GLY A 87 15.02 2.51 -10.96
C GLY A 87 14.38 1.37 -11.76
N GLU A 88 13.82 0.35 -11.12
CA GLU A 88 13.12 -0.73 -11.80
C GLU A 88 11.79 -0.24 -12.40
N ASP A 89 11.38 -0.84 -13.51
CA ASP A 89 10.10 -0.59 -14.15
C ASP A 89 9.01 -1.42 -13.44
N VAL A 90 8.14 -0.73 -12.71
CA VAL A 90 7.08 -1.33 -11.90
C VAL A 90 5.75 -0.77 -12.39
N VAL A 91 4.83 -1.69 -12.71
CA VAL A 91 3.47 -1.35 -13.14
C VAL A 91 2.48 -1.88 -12.11
N LEU A 92 1.58 -1.02 -11.64
CA LEU A 92 0.42 -1.42 -10.86
C LEU A 92 -0.81 -1.52 -11.77
N SER A 93 -1.63 -2.56 -11.56
CA SER A 93 -2.86 -2.72 -12.32
C SER A 93 -3.91 -1.71 -11.86
N HIS A 94 -4.73 -1.20 -12.79
CA HIS A 94 -5.84 -0.32 -12.45
C HIS A 94 -6.83 -0.98 -11.47
N SER A 95 -7.03 -2.29 -11.60
CA SER A 95 -7.88 -3.08 -10.70
C SER A 95 -7.37 -3.08 -9.26
N LEU A 96 -6.05 -3.19 -9.04
CA LEU A 96 -5.46 -3.13 -7.70
C LEU A 96 -5.73 -1.78 -7.03
N ILE A 97 -5.55 -0.68 -7.76
CA ILE A 97 -5.81 0.67 -7.26
C ILE A 97 -7.30 0.89 -6.97
N SER A 98 -8.15 0.49 -7.92
CA SER A 98 -9.60 0.59 -7.78
C SER A 98 -10.10 -0.19 -6.57
N ASN A 99 -9.61 -1.42 -6.38
CA ASN A 99 -9.98 -2.26 -5.24
C ASN A 99 -9.46 -1.68 -3.92
N SER A 100 -8.26 -1.10 -3.90
CA SER A 100 -7.71 -0.44 -2.72
C SER A 100 -8.58 0.75 -2.29
N ASN A 101 -8.95 1.62 -3.25
CA ASN A 101 -9.85 2.75 -2.99
C ASN A 101 -11.24 2.31 -2.53
N SER A 102 -11.82 1.31 -3.20
CA SER A 102 -13.12 0.74 -2.77
C SER A 102 -13.05 0.17 -1.36
N THR A 103 -11.97 -0.55 -1.03
CA THR A 103 -11.75 -1.13 0.30
C THR A 103 -11.64 -0.04 1.36
N ILE A 104 -10.91 1.05 1.09
CA ILE A 104 -10.81 2.20 2.00
C ILE A 104 -12.20 2.77 2.29
N SER A 105 -13.02 3.00 1.26
CA SER A 105 -14.38 3.54 1.44
C SER A 105 -15.25 2.61 2.28
N THR A 106 -15.27 1.31 1.97
CA THR A 106 -16.09 0.34 2.71
C THR A 106 -15.62 0.17 4.16
N ILE A 107 -14.31 0.21 4.43
CA ILE A 107 -13.81 0.14 5.80
C ILE A 107 -14.17 1.38 6.59
N LYS A 108 -14.14 2.59 5.99
CA LYS A 108 -14.60 3.81 6.66
C LYS A 108 -16.07 3.72 7.09
N GLU A 109 -16.93 3.21 6.22
CA GLU A 109 -18.35 2.94 6.55
C GLU A 109 -18.46 1.90 7.66
N SER A 110 -17.65 0.83 7.60
CA SER A 110 -17.63 -0.23 8.62
C SER A 110 -17.15 0.27 9.99
N ILE A 111 -16.20 1.21 10.03
CA ILE A 111 -15.75 1.86 11.27
C ILE A 111 -16.90 2.63 11.90
N GLN A 112 -17.63 3.43 11.12
CA GLN A 112 -18.77 4.17 11.63
C GLN A 112 -19.84 3.23 12.20
N PHE A 113 -20.19 2.18 11.46
CA PHE A 113 -21.16 1.20 11.92
C PHE A 113 -20.68 0.46 13.19
N ALA A 114 -19.41 0.04 13.25
CA ALA A 114 -18.85 -0.58 14.43
C ALA A 114 -18.86 0.36 15.64
N ASP A 115 -18.54 1.64 15.44
CA ASP A 115 -18.57 2.67 16.49
C ASP A 115 -19.97 2.79 17.11
N GLU A 116 -21.01 2.89 16.28
CA GLU A 116 -22.41 2.92 16.70
C GLU A 116 -22.81 1.66 17.47
N LEU A 117 -22.46 0.48 16.96
CA LEU A 117 -22.75 -0.79 17.63
C LEU A 117 -22.06 -0.93 18.99
N PHE A 118 -20.80 -0.48 19.11
CA PHE A 118 -20.09 -0.51 20.38
C PHE A 118 -20.70 0.45 21.40
N GLU A 119 -21.16 1.63 20.98
CA GLU A 119 -21.87 2.57 21.86
C GLU A 119 -23.21 1.99 22.35
N ASP A 120 -23.96 1.33 21.47
CA ASP A 120 -25.21 0.64 21.84
C ASP A 120 -24.94 -0.47 22.86
N ILE A 121 -23.89 -1.27 22.68
CA ILE A 121 -23.48 -2.27 23.67
C ILE A 121 -23.13 -1.59 25.00
N LEU A 122 -22.26 -0.57 24.97
CA LEU A 122 -21.78 0.11 26.19
C LEU A 122 -22.91 0.72 27.04
N CYS A 123 -23.97 1.23 26.40
CA CYS A 123 -25.15 1.74 27.08
C CYS A 123 -25.94 0.66 27.84
N ASN A 124 -25.82 -0.60 27.42
CA ASN A 124 -26.68 -1.70 27.87
C ASN A 124 -25.96 -2.73 28.77
N ILE A 125 -24.62 -2.68 28.91
CA ILE A 125 -23.88 -3.63 29.75
C ILE A 125 -23.58 -3.10 31.17
N PRO A 126 -23.42 -4.00 32.16
CA PRO A 126 -22.99 -3.62 33.51
C PRO A 126 -21.58 -2.99 33.54
N SER A 127 -21.39 -1.96 34.37
CA SER A 127 -20.13 -1.20 34.53
C SER A 127 -18.83 -2.05 34.61
N PRO A 128 -18.78 -3.19 35.34
CA PRO A 128 -17.56 -4.01 35.40
C PRO A 128 -17.09 -4.58 34.06
N SER A 129 -17.99 -4.75 33.09
CA SER A 129 -17.66 -5.25 31.74
C SER A 129 -17.36 -4.13 30.74
N GLN A 130 -17.67 -2.87 31.08
CA GLN A 130 -17.51 -1.72 30.16
C GLN A 130 -16.04 -1.46 29.80
N ALA A 131 -15.12 -1.74 30.73
CA ALA A 131 -13.68 -1.60 30.45
C ALA A 131 -13.23 -2.52 29.30
N THR A 132 -13.68 -3.78 29.30
CA THR A 132 -13.34 -4.75 28.25
C THR A 132 -13.95 -4.34 26.91
N ILE A 133 -15.22 -3.93 26.88
CA ILE A 133 -15.87 -3.49 25.64
C ILE A 133 -15.25 -2.19 25.09
N LYS A 134 -14.89 -1.23 25.96
CA LYS A 134 -14.17 -0.01 25.52
C LYS A 134 -12.81 -0.32 24.91
N ARG A 135 -12.07 -1.26 25.51
CA ARG A 135 -10.81 -1.74 24.93
C ARG A 135 -11.05 -2.40 23.58
N LEU A 136 -12.02 -3.31 23.47
CA LEU A 136 -12.36 -3.97 22.21
C LEU A 136 -12.77 -2.99 21.11
N LYS A 137 -13.55 -1.96 21.48
CA LYS A 137 -13.90 -0.86 20.59
C LYS A 137 -12.65 -0.19 20.03
N HIS A 138 -11.75 0.21 20.91
CA HIS A 138 -10.50 0.85 20.53
C HIS A 138 -9.64 -0.03 19.62
N ASP A 139 -9.40 -1.29 20.03
CA ASP A 139 -8.58 -2.24 19.30
C ASP A 139 -9.16 -2.53 17.91
N THR A 140 -10.49 -2.69 17.81
CA THR A 140 -11.19 -2.95 16.53
C THR A 140 -11.06 -1.76 15.59
N ILE A 141 -11.37 -0.55 16.06
CA ILE A 141 -11.29 0.67 15.24
C ILE A 141 -9.84 0.94 14.82
N SER A 142 -8.88 0.74 15.73
CA SER A 142 -7.46 0.90 15.44
C SER A 142 -6.99 -0.10 14.37
N GLY A 143 -7.38 -1.37 14.48
CA GLY A 143 -7.06 -2.38 13.47
C GLY A 143 -7.60 -2.03 12.09
N LEU A 144 -8.85 -1.57 12.01
CA LEU A 144 -9.45 -1.12 10.74
C LEU A 144 -8.77 0.13 10.16
N HIS A 145 -8.32 1.06 10.99
CA HIS A 145 -7.50 2.19 10.54
C HIS A 145 -6.15 1.75 9.97
N GLU A 146 -5.51 0.72 10.53
CA GLU A 146 -4.25 0.20 10.00
C GLU A 146 -4.44 -0.38 8.59
N VAL A 147 -5.59 -1.02 8.33
CA VAL A 147 -5.94 -1.47 6.98
C VAL A 147 -6.06 -0.29 6.03
N ILE A 148 -6.77 0.78 6.41
CA ILE A 148 -6.91 1.99 5.59
C ILE A 148 -5.53 2.56 5.24
N LYS A 149 -4.62 2.64 6.22
CA LYS A 149 -3.25 3.10 6.02
C LYS A 149 -2.49 2.22 5.03
N THR A 150 -2.55 0.89 5.22
CA THR A 150 -1.93 -0.09 4.32
C THR A 150 -2.43 0.07 2.87
N MET A 151 -3.75 0.18 2.68
CA MET A 151 -4.35 0.36 1.35
C MET A 151 -3.99 1.72 0.73
N SER A 152 -3.84 2.75 1.55
CA SER A 152 -3.44 4.09 1.09
C SER A 152 -2.00 4.09 0.58
N ASN A 153 -1.12 3.27 1.16
CA ASN A 153 0.26 3.10 0.66
C ASN A 153 0.29 2.52 -0.77
N ILE A 154 -0.65 1.63 -1.12
CA ILE A 154 -0.77 1.09 -2.49
C ILE A 154 -1.13 2.22 -3.47
N VAL A 155 -2.06 3.10 -3.09
CA VAL A 155 -2.44 4.26 -3.90
C VAL A 155 -1.25 5.21 -4.05
N HIS A 156 -0.49 5.43 -2.99
CA HIS A 156 0.70 6.28 -3.03
C HIS A 156 1.81 5.74 -3.96
N ILE A 157 1.98 4.41 -4.04
CA ILE A 157 2.90 3.82 -5.02
C ILE A 157 2.53 4.24 -6.45
N GLN A 158 1.23 4.31 -6.77
CA GLN A 158 0.80 4.74 -8.11
C GLN A 158 1.20 6.19 -8.42
N GLU A 159 1.09 7.09 -7.43
CA GLU A 159 1.52 8.48 -7.56
C GLU A 159 3.02 8.55 -7.83
N LYS A 160 3.83 7.80 -7.08
CA LYS A 160 5.28 7.69 -7.29
C LYS A 160 5.66 7.19 -8.68
N ILE A 161 4.91 6.21 -9.22
CA ILE A 161 5.12 5.71 -10.59
C ILE A 161 4.82 6.82 -11.59
N LYS A 162 3.67 7.50 -11.47
CA LYS A 162 3.28 8.61 -12.36
C LYS A 162 4.28 9.76 -12.33
N ASP A 163 4.72 10.17 -11.14
CA ASP A 163 5.71 11.23 -10.96
C ASP A 163 7.01 10.89 -11.71
N ARG A 164 7.44 9.63 -11.64
CA ARG A 164 8.63 9.15 -12.33
C ARG A 164 8.45 9.09 -13.85
N GLU A 165 7.28 8.69 -14.34
CA GLU A 165 6.95 8.74 -15.77
C GLU A 165 6.95 10.18 -16.32
N MET A 166 6.63 11.17 -15.48
CA MET A 166 6.69 12.59 -15.85
C MET A 166 8.10 13.21 -15.75
N MET A 167 9.07 12.51 -15.16
CA MET A 167 10.45 12.99 -15.07
C MET A 167 11.26 12.66 -16.32
N ALA A 168 11.85 13.67 -16.94
CA ALA A 168 12.82 13.48 -18.01
C ALA A 168 14.12 12.85 -17.46
N ILE A 169 14.40 11.60 -17.82
CA ILE A 169 15.66 10.94 -17.48
C ILE A 169 16.75 11.47 -18.41
N VAL A 170 17.61 12.36 -17.90
CA VAL A 170 18.81 12.82 -18.61
C VAL A 170 19.96 11.88 -18.28
N VAL A 171 20.36 11.05 -19.25
CA VAL A 171 21.55 10.20 -19.13
C VAL A 171 22.76 10.97 -19.67
N ILE A 172 23.69 11.31 -18.78
CA ILE A 172 24.97 11.92 -19.13
C ILE A 172 26.05 10.84 -18.99
N ASP A 173 26.65 10.46 -20.12
CA ASP A 173 27.83 9.59 -20.14
C ASP A 173 29.04 10.39 -19.64
N LYS A 174 29.30 10.34 -18.32
CA LYS A 174 30.38 11.10 -17.68
C LYS A 174 31.74 10.80 -18.29
N ASN A 175 32.04 9.54 -18.58
CA ASN A 175 33.34 9.16 -19.13
C ASN A 175 33.55 9.77 -20.50
N ARG A 176 32.53 9.72 -21.36
CA ARG A 176 32.62 10.30 -22.70
C ARG A 176 32.65 11.83 -22.68
N VAL A 177 31.96 12.45 -21.72
CA VAL A 177 32.01 13.91 -21.50
C VAL A 177 33.38 14.33 -20.98
N GLU A 178 33.95 13.64 -20.00
CA GLU A 178 35.28 13.90 -19.47
C GLU A 178 36.35 13.72 -20.56
N MET A 179 36.27 12.65 -21.37
CA MET A 179 37.14 12.47 -22.53
C MET A 179 37.01 13.61 -23.53
N ALA A 180 35.79 14.07 -23.84
CA ALA A 180 35.59 15.17 -24.77
C ALA A 180 36.11 16.51 -24.21
N LEU A 181 35.96 16.76 -22.90
CA LEU A 181 36.48 17.95 -22.25
C LEU A 181 38.01 17.96 -22.16
N ALA A 182 38.62 16.80 -21.95
CA ALA A 182 40.06 16.61 -21.92
C ALA A 182 40.69 16.51 -23.33
N SER A 183 39.88 16.28 -24.37
CA SER A 183 40.37 16.12 -25.74
C SER A 183 40.96 17.42 -26.31
N GLU A 184 42.01 17.26 -27.09
CA GLU A 184 42.67 18.35 -27.79
C GLU A 184 41.72 18.97 -28.83
N ARG A 185 41.58 20.30 -28.80
CA ARG A 185 40.68 21.02 -29.72
C ARG A 185 41.45 21.47 -30.94
N ILE A 186 41.05 20.97 -32.10
CA ILE A 186 41.67 21.31 -33.38
C ILE A 186 40.67 22.11 -34.22
N GLN A 187 41.05 23.32 -34.62
CA GLN A 187 40.19 24.19 -35.45
C GLN A 187 40.53 24.08 -36.93
N ALA A 188 39.53 23.71 -37.73
CA ALA A 188 39.63 23.72 -39.18
C ALA A 188 39.30 25.11 -39.76
N PRO A 189 40.08 25.63 -40.73
CA PRO A 189 39.74 26.81 -41.50
C PRO A 189 38.37 26.70 -42.21
N ARG A 190 37.60 27.80 -42.20
CA ARG A 190 36.22 27.83 -42.73
C ARG A 190 36.12 27.62 -44.24
N SER A 191 37.17 27.88 -45.00
CA SER A 191 37.22 27.86 -46.46
C SER A 191 37.64 26.53 -47.09
N MET A 192 37.77 25.45 -46.31
CA MET A 192 38.18 24.15 -46.86
C MET A 192 37.11 23.50 -47.74
N SER A 193 37.55 22.95 -48.87
CA SER A 193 36.77 22.04 -49.71
C SER A 193 36.51 20.70 -49.01
N ARG A 194 35.61 19.89 -49.57
CA ARG A 194 35.20 18.60 -48.98
C ARG A 194 36.35 17.59 -48.88
N GLU A 195 37.23 17.57 -49.89
CA GLU A 195 38.42 16.70 -49.93
C GLU A 195 39.44 17.10 -48.83
N GLU A 196 39.65 18.41 -48.65
CA GLU A 196 40.58 18.97 -47.67
C GLU A 196 40.10 18.73 -46.24
N LYS A 197 38.79 18.87 -45.99
CA LYS A 197 38.19 18.51 -44.69
C LYS A 197 38.42 17.05 -44.33
N ARG A 198 38.26 16.14 -45.31
CA ARG A 198 38.47 14.70 -45.09
C ARG A 198 39.92 14.40 -44.73
N LYS A 199 40.90 14.99 -45.46
CA LYS A 199 42.32 14.84 -45.14
C LYS A 199 42.67 15.42 -43.77
N PHE A 200 42.13 16.59 -43.46
CA PHE A 200 42.34 17.26 -42.17
C PHE A 200 41.86 16.41 -40.99
N ILE A 201 40.67 15.82 -41.08
CA ILE A 201 40.14 14.91 -40.04
C ILE A 201 41.04 13.67 -39.90
N LEU A 202 41.44 13.04 -41.02
CA LEU A 202 42.26 11.83 -40.99
C LEU A 202 43.66 12.07 -40.40
N GLN A 203 44.24 13.25 -40.59
CA GLN A 203 45.54 13.61 -40.01
C GLN A 203 45.53 13.74 -38.49
N HIS A 204 44.37 13.97 -37.88
CA HIS A 204 44.23 14.27 -36.47
C HIS A 204 43.42 13.23 -35.69
N ALA A 205 42.95 12.17 -36.35
CA ALA A 205 42.17 11.09 -35.74
C ALA A 205 43.03 9.90 -35.27
N SER A 206 44.35 10.08 -35.13
CA SER A 206 45.33 9.03 -34.74
C SER A 206 45.55 8.98 -33.25
#